data_AF-A0A949YEN2-F1
#
_entry.id   AF-A0A949YEN2-F1
#
_cell.length_a   1.000
_cell.length_b   1.000
_cell.length_c   1.000
_cell.angle_alpha   90.00
_cell.angle_beta   90.00
_cell.angle_gamma   90.00
#
_symmetry.space_group_name_H-M   'P 1'
#
loop_
_entity.id
_entity.type
_entity.pdbx_description
1 polymer ?
#
loop_
_entity_poly.entity_id
_entity_poly.type
_entity_poly.pdbx_seq_one_letter_code
_entity_poly.pdbx_strand_id
1 'polypeptide(L)'
;MICVTIGRGRHSSLTEEWEAAAKAGTDLVELRIDCLRRDPDLKRILKQRPTPMVFTIRRGVDGGLWRDHEEKRLQLLREAIALGVDYVDLEQDIAGKIRRFGKTKRIVSYHNLKTTPVDIQDIAEKSDELDPDIVKLATSASTLADASRVLHLGVTGKFPTIPIAMGEIGVFTRILGAKFGAPFTYAGFNPERVFAVGMLQFPVVKKDYFYNQIDSKTEIYGVIGHPIEQSLSPAVHNAAFRHLGLNKVMVPFLVPGGDLETFFHELLWLDIKGCSVTIPHKEAIVSFLQQMEGAVERTGSCNTVVFDGDGRRIGHNTDYRAAMESLEAAMGGGGGGEAGDDSEVSSPLIDKQVLILGAGGVARSIAFGLMRRGAHLTVTNRHDERATGLAEEIGCRMVTWSQRATSIADVIINCTPVGMHPNLDDTPLPPAAFPRPGIVLFDTVYHPENTMLLKLGRERQATTITGVEMFLRQAALQFKIYTGLDAPLDVMRETLKRKLGPLRDE
;
A
#
# COMPACT_ATOMS: atom_id res chain seq x y z
N MET A 1 11.72 16.18 2.15
CA MET A 1 12.55 15.92 0.95
C MET A 1 12.59 14.43 0.68
N ILE A 2 12.84 14.02 -0.56
CA ILE A 2 13.06 12.62 -0.93
C ILE A 2 14.53 12.44 -1.32
N CYS A 3 15.22 11.50 -0.65
CA CYS A 3 16.62 11.16 -0.90
C CYS A 3 16.70 9.90 -1.76
N VAL A 4 17.16 10.05 -3.00
CA VAL A 4 17.34 8.93 -3.92
C VAL A 4 18.68 8.25 -3.69
N THR A 5 18.69 6.95 -3.38
CA THR A 5 19.94 6.19 -3.20
C THR A 5 20.48 5.69 -4.53
N ILE A 6 21.74 6.05 -4.83
CA ILE A 6 22.45 5.73 -6.06
C ILE A 6 23.75 5.00 -5.71
N GLY A 7 24.01 3.88 -6.39
CA GLY A 7 25.21 3.07 -6.18
C GLY A 7 25.58 2.29 -7.44
N ARG A 8 26.69 2.68 -8.06
CA ARG A 8 27.20 2.09 -9.32
C ARG A 8 28.65 1.70 -9.21
N GLY A 9 29.05 0.70 -10.00
CA GLY A 9 30.41 0.16 -10.01
C GLY A 9 31.45 1.03 -10.70
N ARG A 10 31.05 2.03 -11.50
CA ARG A 10 31.91 2.92 -12.27
C ARG A 10 31.52 4.37 -12.00
N HIS A 11 32.49 5.28 -11.98
CA HIS A 11 32.28 6.72 -11.83
C HIS A 11 31.32 7.29 -12.87
N SER A 12 31.48 6.94 -14.16
CA SER A 12 30.61 7.46 -15.22
C SER A 12 29.15 7.09 -15.01
N SER A 13 28.87 5.82 -14.73
CA SER A 13 27.50 5.35 -14.49
C SER A 13 26.89 5.93 -13.21
N LEU A 14 27.70 6.18 -12.18
CA LEU A 14 27.25 6.86 -10.96
C LEU A 14 26.78 8.29 -11.29
N THR A 15 27.59 9.03 -12.06
CA THR A 15 27.30 10.39 -12.48
C THR A 15 26.10 10.47 -13.43
N GLU A 16 26.01 9.57 -14.41
CA GLU A 16 24.86 9.47 -15.34
C GLU A 16 23.54 9.23 -14.59
N GLU A 17 23.53 8.32 -13.61
CA GLU A 17 22.33 8.07 -12.81
C GLU A 17 21.99 9.24 -11.88
N TRP A 18 22.99 9.94 -11.35
CA TRP A 18 22.76 11.17 -10.57
C TRP A 18 22.11 12.27 -11.44
N GLU A 19 22.62 12.50 -12.65
CA GLU A 19 22.00 13.43 -13.59
C GLU A 19 20.56 13.02 -13.96
N ALA A 20 20.31 11.72 -14.15
CA ALA A 20 18.97 11.20 -14.42
C ALA A 20 18.01 11.43 -13.24
N ALA A 21 18.45 11.14 -12.02
CA ALA A 21 17.65 11.40 -10.81
C ALA A 21 17.36 12.90 -10.61
N ALA A 22 18.33 13.77 -10.92
CA ALA A 22 18.15 15.21 -10.91
C ALA A 22 17.09 15.67 -11.94
N LYS A 23 17.15 15.14 -13.17
CA LYS A 23 16.15 15.41 -14.22
C LYS A 23 14.75 14.91 -13.85
N ALA A 24 14.65 13.81 -13.10
CA ALA A 24 13.39 13.31 -12.53
C ALA A 24 12.85 14.17 -11.37
N GLY A 25 13.61 15.19 -10.95
CA GLY A 25 13.26 16.14 -9.90
C GLY A 25 13.34 15.55 -8.50
N THR A 26 14.43 14.85 -8.19
CA THR A 26 14.78 14.47 -6.81
C THR A 26 15.28 15.68 -6.02
N ASP A 27 14.99 15.72 -4.71
CA ASP A 27 15.42 16.82 -3.84
C ASP A 27 16.88 16.64 -3.37
N LEU A 28 17.26 15.38 -3.15
CA LEU A 28 18.52 14.95 -2.54
C LEU A 28 18.92 13.60 -3.14
N VAL A 29 20.21 13.31 -3.19
CA VAL A 29 20.72 11.95 -3.50
C VAL A 29 21.61 11.42 -2.41
N GLU A 30 21.60 10.12 -2.16
CA GLU A 30 22.65 9.42 -1.43
C GLU A 30 23.57 8.73 -2.44
N LEU A 31 24.86 9.09 -2.43
CA LEU A 31 25.85 8.37 -3.20
C LEU A 31 26.51 7.29 -2.34
N ARG A 32 26.23 6.03 -2.68
CA ARG A 32 26.84 4.83 -2.10
C ARG A 32 28.19 4.57 -2.73
N ILE A 33 29.20 5.29 -2.26
CA ILE A 33 30.59 5.21 -2.77
C ILE A 33 31.18 3.82 -2.55
N ASP A 34 30.72 3.10 -1.52
CA ASP A 34 31.06 1.70 -1.27
C ASP A 34 30.69 0.75 -2.43
N CYS A 35 29.83 1.17 -3.37
CA CYS A 35 29.47 0.38 -4.55
C CYS A 35 30.48 0.47 -5.71
N LEU A 36 31.42 1.42 -5.69
CA LEU A 36 32.42 1.59 -6.74
C LEU A 36 33.42 0.42 -6.74
N ARG A 37 33.79 -0.08 -7.93
CA ARG A 37 34.75 -1.19 -8.06
C ARG A 37 36.21 -0.77 -8.01
N ARG A 38 36.48 0.53 -8.17
CA ARG A 38 37.82 1.13 -8.16
C ARG A 38 37.84 2.29 -7.17
N ASP A 39 39.04 2.73 -6.82
CA ASP A 39 39.23 3.84 -5.91
C ASP A 39 38.46 5.10 -6.36
N PRO A 40 37.75 5.75 -5.43
CA PRO A 40 36.91 6.89 -5.77
C PRO A 40 37.75 8.14 -6.01
N ASP A 41 37.76 8.67 -7.24
CA ASP A 41 38.17 10.04 -7.52
C ASP A 41 37.07 11.03 -7.09
N LEU A 42 37.16 11.51 -5.85
CA LEU A 42 36.17 12.39 -5.25
C LEU A 42 36.08 13.74 -5.96
N LYS A 43 37.21 14.30 -6.40
CA LYS A 43 37.22 15.58 -7.13
C LYS A 43 36.45 15.47 -8.44
N ARG A 44 36.58 14.35 -9.13
CA ARG A 44 35.81 14.07 -10.36
C ARG A 44 34.32 13.91 -10.06
N ILE A 45 33.95 13.12 -9.06
CA ILE A 45 32.54 12.87 -8.70
C ILE A 45 31.85 14.17 -8.28
N LEU A 46 32.51 14.97 -7.45
CA LEU A 46 31.95 16.19 -6.85
C LEU A 46 32.04 17.42 -7.76
N LYS A 47 32.47 17.28 -9.03
CA LYS A 47 32.61 18.41 -9.95
C LYS A 47 31.26 18.96 -10.44
N GLN A 48 30.28 18.10 -10.73
CA GLN A 48 29.03 18.51 -11.37
C GLN A 48 27.88 18.77 -10.38
N ARG A 49 27.82 18.02 -9.27
CA ARG A 49 26.81 18.11 -8.19
C ARG A 49 25.42 18.61 -8.64
N PRO A 50 24.69 17.84 -9.47
CA PRO A 50 23.36 18.23 -9.97
C PRO A 50 22.32 18.54 -8.89
N THR A 51 22.46 17.92 -7.72
CA THR A 51 21.60 18.14 -6.54
C THR A 51 22.48 18.16 -5.28
N PRO A 52 21.94 18.60 -4.12
CA PRO A 52 22.56 18.27 -2.84
C PRO A 52 22.76 16.76 -2.67
N MET A 53 23.72 16.36 -1.83
CA MET A 53 24.02 14.95 -1.64
C MET A 53 24.32 14.51 -0.19
N VAL A 54 24.02 13.25 0.09
CA VAL A 54 24.51 12.45 1.22
C VAL A 54 25.67 11.59 0.74
N PHE A 55 26.84 11.80 1.32
CA PHE A 55 28.04 11.00 1.04
C PHE A 55 28.10 9.81 2.00
N THR A 56 28.03 8.60 1.46
CA THR A 56 27.98 7.36 2.27
C THR A 56 29.04 6.37 1.78
N ILE A 57 29.84 5.84 2.72
CA ILE A 57 30.68 4.66 2.51
C ILE A 57 30.30 3.59 3.54
N ARG A 58 29.32 2.77 3.19
CA ARG A 58 28.73 1.80 4.13
C ARG A 58 29.57 0.52 4.24
N ARG A 59 29.79 0.04 5.46
CA ARG A 59 30.46 -1.25 5.73
C ARG A 59 29.53 -2.44 5.47
N GLY A 60 30.10 -3.60 5.16
CA GLY A 60 29.32 -4.83 4.93
C GLY A 60 28.39 -5.21 6.09
N VAL A 61 28.86 -5.06 7.33
CA VAL A 61 28.05 -5.34 8.54
C VAL A 61 26.84 -4.42 8.70
N ASP A 62 26.87 -3.23 8.08
CA ASP A 62 25.81 -2.22 8.11
C ASP A 62 24.99 -2.18 6.80
N GLY A 63 25.13 -3.19 5.93
CA GLY A 63 24.38 -3.30 4.66
C GLY A 63 25.09 -2.67 3.46
N GLY A 64 26.41 -2.51 3.57
CA GLY A 64 27.29 -1.92 2.59
C GLY A 64 28.05 -2.90 1.71
N LEU A 65 28.83 -2.34 0.77
CA LEU A 65 29.73 -3.09 -0.09
C LEU A 65 31.22 -2.72 0.12
N TRP A 66 31.54 -1.94 1.17
CA TRP A 66 32.93 -1.59 1.46
C TRP A 66 33.74 -2.84 1.85
N ARG A 67 34.88 -3.02 1.20
CA ARG A 67 35.74 -4.23 1.31
C ARG A 67 37.20 -3.94 1.67
N ASP A 68 37.60 -2.67 1.69
CA ASP A 68 38.98 -2.26 1.96
C ASP A 68 39.16 -1.96 3.47
N HIS A 69 40.35 -1.55 3.89
CA HIS A 69 40.65 -1.30 5.29
C HIS A 69 39.98 -0.04 5.82
N GLU A 70 39.63 -0.07 7.12
CA GLU A 70 38.85 0.98 7.78
C GLU A 70 39.53 2.36 7.75
N GLU A 71 40.86 2.42 7.88
CA GLU A 71 41.56 3.72 7.87
C GLU A 71 41.41 4.43 6.51
N LYS A 72 41.44 3.69 5.40
CA LYS A 72 41.18 4.24 4.06
C LYS A 72 39.75 4.77 3.96
N ARG A 73 38.77 4.07 4.55
CA ARG A 73 37.37 4.52 4.61
C ARG A 73 37.25 5.84 5.36
N LEU A 74 37.86 5.94 6.55
CA LEU A 74 37.85 7.16 7.36
C LEU A 74 38.59 8.31 6.66
N GLN A 75 39.68 8.04 5.94
CA GLN A 75 40.37 9.04 5.13
C GLN A 75 39.47 9.60 4.02
N LEU A 76 38.76 8.74 3.29
CA LEU A 76 37.82 9.16 2.24
C LEU A 76 36.65 9.98 2.81
N LEU A 77 36.12 9.61 3.98
CA LEU A 77 35.08 10.40 4.67
C LEU A 77 35.60 11.80 5.04
N ARG A 78 36.82 11.89 5.61
CA ARG A 78 37.46 13.18 5.93
C ARG A 78 37.72 14.01 4.67
N GLU A 79 38.17 13.39 3.59
CA GLU A 79 38.41 14.05 2.31
C GLU A 79 37.09 14.61 1.74
N ALA A 80 36.01 13.83 1.74
CA ALA A 80 34.70 14.28 1.27
C ALA A 80 34.19 15.48 2.08
N ILE A 81 34.36 15.46 3.40
CA ILE A 81 34.04 16.60 4.28
C ILE A 81 34.89 17.83 3.91
N ALA A 82 36.19 17.66 3.71
CA ALA A 82 37.07 18.76 3.30
C ALA A 82 36.71 19.34 1.92
N LEU A 83 36.19 18.52 1.02
CA LEU A 83 35.64 18.92 -0.28
C LEU A 83 34.22 19.52 -0.20
N GLY A 84 33.62 19.58 0.99
CA GLY A 84 32.36 20.30 1.25
C GLY A 84 31.11 19.62 0.70
N VAL A 85 30.99 18.28 0.85
CA VAL A 85 29.72 17.57 0.63
C VAL A 85 28.62 18.12 1.54
N ASP A 86 27.35 18.06 1.11
CA ASP A 86 26.24 18.67 1.87
C ASP A 86 25.97 17.90 3.18
N TYR A 87 25.91 16.57 3.08
CA TYR A 87 25.79 15.65 4.20
C TYR A 87 26.84 14.55 4.10
N VAL A 88 27.35 14.11 5.25
CA VAL A 88 28.15 12.89 5.39
C VAL A 88 27.42 11.93 6.34
N ASP A 89 27.27 10.66 5.93
CA ASP A 89 26.68 9.62 6.75
C ASP A 89 27.79 8.84 7.47
N LEU A 90 27.75 8.89 8.80
CA LEU A 90 28.75 8.35 9.71
C LEU A 90 28.09 7.31 10.61
N GLU A 91 28.61 6.08 10.64
CA GLU A 91 28.11 5.09 11.58
C GLU A 91 28.39 5.51 13.03
N GLN A 92 27.47 5.19 13.93
CA GLN A 92 27.47 5.62 15.33
C GLN A 92 28.82 5.34 16.03
N ASP A 93 29.41 4.18 15.80
CA ASP A 93 30.67 3.74 16.44
C ASP A 93 31.93 4.47 15.93
N ILE A 94 31.83 5.22 14.82
CA ILE A 94 32.93 6.01 14.26
C ILE A 94 32.66 7.51 14.27
N ALA A 95 31.41 7.95 14.50
CA ALA A 95 31.04 9.36 14.43
C ALA A 95 31.91 10.24 15.34
N GLY A 96 32.15 9.80 16.58
CA GLY A 96 33.01 10.51 17.54
C GLY A 96 34.49 10.62 17.12
N LYS A 97 34.96 9.81 16.17
CA LYS A 97 36.36 9.82 15.68
C LYS A 97 36.59 10.80 14.52
N ILE A 98 35.52 11.28 13.88
CA ILE A 98 35.61 12.22 12.78
C ILE A 98 35.22 13.59 13.32
N ARG A 99 36.13 14.56 13.25
CA ARG A 99 35.86 15.93 13.69
C ARG A 99 34.98 16.66 12.68
N ARG A 100 34.11 17.54 13.18
CA ARG A 100 33.35 18.47 12.33
C ARG A 100 34.30 19.42 11.60
N PHE A 101 34.01 19.69 10.34
CA PHE A 101 34.77 20.63 9.53
C PHE A 101 33.87 21.24 8.45
N GLY A 102 34.05 22.53 8.18
CA GLY A 102 33.27 23.24 7.17
C GLY A 102 31.77 23.31 7.50
N LYS A 103 30.95 23.28 6.44
CA LYS A 103 29.47 23.36 6.52
C LYS A 103 28.77 22.02 6.31
N THR A 104 29.55 20.93 6.17
CA THR A 104 28.99 19.58 5.96
C THR A 104 28.18 19.16 7.19
N LYS A 105 26.93 18.80 6.95
CA LYS A 105 26.04 18.26 7.98
C LYS A 105 26.32 16.79 8.23
N ARG A 106 26.16 16.35 9.47
CA ARG A 106 26.48 15.00 9.92
C ARG A 106 25.19 14.21 10.12
N ILE A 107 25.07 13.09 9.43
CA ILE A 107 24.07 12.07 9.74
C ILE A 107 24.79 11.03 10.60
N VAL A 108 24.37 10.89 11.86
CA VAL A 108 24.84 9.79 12.72
C VAL A 108 23.88 8.63 12.53
N SER A 109 24.38 7.52 12.01
CA SER A 109 23.55 6.40 11.60
C SER A 109 23.83 5.12 12.38
N TYR A 110 22.78 4.38 12.68
CA TYR A 110 22.83 3.04 13.25
C TYR A 110 22.01 2.10 12.38
N HIS A 111 22.58 0.93 12.10
CA HIS A 111 21.93 -0.10 11.29
C HIS A 111 21.91 -1.41 12.05
N ASN A 112 20.76 -2.08 12.08
CA ASN A 112 20.66 -3.47 12.51
C ASN A 112 19.86 -4.25 11.47
N LEU A 113 20.56 -5.01 10.64
CA LEU A 113 19.94 -5.73 9.52
C LEU A 113 19.17 -6.99 9.95
N LYS A 114 19.22 -7.37 11.23
CA LYS A 114 18.65 -8.63 11.73
C LYS A 114 17.42 -8.41 12.58
N THR A 115 17.45 -7.42 13.48
CA THR A 115 16.40 -7.20 14.46
C THR A 115 16.23 -5.72 14.79
N THR A 116 15.15 -5.40 15.49
CA THR A 116 14.98 -4.12 16.18
C THR A 116 15.33 -4.33 17.65
N PRO A 117 16.44 -3.76 18.15
CA PRO A 117 16.85 -3.89 19.54
C PRO A 117 15.75 -3.44 20.51
N VAL A 118 15.69 -4.07 21.68
CA VAL A 118 14.76 -3.68 22.76
C VAL A 118 15.15 -2.31 23.32
N ASP A 119 16.45 -2.04 23.40
CA ASP A 119 17.08 -0.80 23.85
C ASP A 119 17.27 0.23 22.73
N ILE A 120 16.42 0.20 21.69
CA ILE A 120 16.58 1.11 20.54
C ILE A 120 16.48 2.60 20.92
N GLN A 121 15.75 2.93 21.99
CA GLN A 121 15.70 4.27 22.55
C GLN A 121 17.06 4.70 23.10
N ASP A 122 17.72 3.86 23.92
CA ASP A 122 19.06 4.13 24.44
C ASP A 122 20.10 4.25 23.31
N ILE A 123 19.94 3.46 22.24
CA ILE A 123 20.78 3.56 21.03
C ILE A 123 20.55 4.90 20.32
N ALA A 124 19.31 5.39 20.27
CA ALA A 124 18.99 6.72 19.72
C ALA A 124 19.66 7.82 20.56
N GLU A 125 19.53 7.76 21.88
CA GLU A 125 20.10 8.74 22.81
C GLU A 125 21.63 8.78 22.75
N LYS A 126 22.29 7.62 22.61
CA LYS A 126 23.74 7.57 22.33
C LYS A 126 24.11 8.24 21.01
N SER A 127 23.23 8.23 20.01
CA SER A 127 23.47 8.94 18.75
C SER A 127 23.41 10.46 18.92
N ASP A 128 22.54 10.95 19.81
CA ASP A 128 22.38 12.38 20.12
C ASP A 128 23.65 12.99 20.73
N GLU A 129 24.47 12.19 21.41
CA GLU A 129 25.72 12.60 22.04
C GLU A 129 26.88 12.75 21.04
N LEU A 130 26.71 12.34 19.78
CA LEU A 130 27.79 12.21 18.78
C LEU A 130 27.84 13.37 17.76
N ASP A 131 27.38 14.55 18.18
CA ASP A 131 27.30 15.76 17.34
C ASP A 131 26.56 15.52 15.99
N PRO A 132 25.32 14.99 16.00
CA PRO A 132 24.52 14.86 14.79
C PRO A 132 23.89 16.20 14.38
N ASP A 133 23.73 16.41 13.07
CA ASP A 133 22.68 17.30 12.55
C ASP A 133 21.37 16.51 12.32
N ILE A 134 21.49 15.22 12.03
CA ILE A 134 20.40 14.27 11.80
C ILE A 134 20.79 12.93 12.43
N VAL A 135 19.84 12.27 13.09
CA VAL A 135 19.99 10.88 13.54
C VAL A 135 19.27 9.95 12.55
N LYS A 136 19.87 8.82 12.19
CA LYS A 136 19.28 7.84 11.28
C LYS A 136 19.33 6.45 11.92
N LEU A 137 18.17 5.86 12.15
CA LEU A 137 18.06 4.54 12.77
C LEU A 137 17.33 3.62 11.80
N ALA A 138 18.04 2.59 11.31
CA ALA A 138 17.51 1.64 10.34
C ALA A 138 17.63 0.21 10.88
N THR A 139 16.52 -0.38 11.32
CA THR A 139 16.52 -1.72 11.92
C THR A 139 15.52 -2.64 11.23
N SER A 140 15.79 -3.95 11.20
CA SER A 140 14.84 -4.92 10.66
C SER A 140 13.70 -5.15 11.64
N ALA A 141 12.47 -4.92 11.20
CA ALA A 141 11.27 -5.16 12.00
C ALA A 141 10.66 -6.52 11.63
N SER A 142 10.36 -7.31 12.65
CA SER A 142 9.67 -8.60 12.50
C SER A 142 8.21 -8.52 12.95
N THR A 143 7.86 -7.50 13.74
CA THR A 143 6.53 -7.28 14.30
C THR A 143 6.07 -5.83 14.12
N LEU A 144 4.76 -5.58 14.28
CA LEU A 144 4.22 -4.21 14.30
C LEU A 144 4.76 -3.41 15.48
N ALA A 145 4.98 -4.05 16.63
CA ALA A 145 5.57 -3.43 17.81
C ALA A 145 6.99 -2.92 17.51
N ASP A 146 7.81 -3.70 16.79
CA ASP A 146 9.15 -3.27 16.37
C ASP A 146 9.07 -2.01 15.49
N ALA A 147 8.23 -2.05 14.45
CA ALA A 147 8.08 -0.95 13.52
C ALA A 147 7.51 0.31 14.22
N SER A 148 6.58 0.14 15.16
CA SER A 148 6.03 1.20 15.98
C SER A 148 7.11 1.87 16.83
N ARG A 149 7.90 1.09 17.58
CA ARG A 149 9.01 1.62 18.38
C ARG A 149 10.01 2.40 17.55
N VAL A 150 10.36 1.90 16.35
CA VAL A 150 11.28 2.60 15.45
C VAL A 150 10.70 3.94 14.99
N LEU A 151 9.45 3.97 14.53
CA LEU A 151 8.81 5.21 14.09
C LEU A 151 8.68 6.23 15.22
N HIS A 152 8.42 5.76 16.43
CA HIS A 152 8.28 6.61 17.61
C HIS A 152 9.57 7.38 17.96
N LEU A 153 10.74 6.92 17.52
CA LEU A 153 12.00 7.66 17.64
C LEU A 153 12.00 8.98 16.86
N GLY A 154 11.16 9.09 15.81
CA GLY A 154 10.91 10.36 15.13
C GLY A 154 10.20 11.38 16.04
N VAL A 155 9.41 10.91 17.00
CA VAL A 155 8.66 11.76 17.94
C VAL A 155 9.51 12.14 19.14
N THR A 156 10.25 11.18 19.71
CA THR A 156 11.01 11.37 20.95
C THR A 156 12.44 11.87 20.74
N GLY A 157 12.95 11.82 19.51
CA GLY A 157 14.32 12.21 19.19
C GLY A 157 14.62 13.67 19.49
N LYS A 158 15.80 13.95 20.04
CA LYS A 158 16.27 15.31 20.33
C LYS A 158 16.62 16.09 19.07
N PHE A 159 17.08 15.39 18.04
CA PHE A 159 17.43 15.91 16.72
C PHE A 159 16.45 15.41 15.67
N PRO A 160 16.40 16.02 14.48
CA PRO A 160 15.66 15.46 13.35
C PRO A 160 16.08 14.00 13.10
N THR A 161 15.13 13.08 13.21
CA THR A 161 15.40 11.64 13.14
C THR A 161 14.79 11.06 11.86
N ILE A 162 15.54 10.17 11.21
CA ILE A 162 15.06 9.33 10.09
C ILE A 162 14.84 7.91 10.64
N PRO A 163 13.61 7.58 11.08
CA PRO A 163 13.28 6.25 11.59
C PRO A 163 12.89 5.31 10.45
N ILE A 164 13.64 4.22 10.28
CA ILE A 164 13.38 3.22 9.24
C ILE A 164 13.28 1.83 9.87
N ALA A 165 12.06 1.32 9.91
CA ALA A 165 11.83 -0.10 10.06
C ALA A 165 11.95 -0.77 8.67
N MET A 166 12.97 -1.60 8.49
CA MET A 166 13.16 -2.40 7.29
C MET A 166 12.22 -3.62 7.30
N GLY A 167 11.87 -4.10 6.10
CA GLY A 167 10.87 -5.16 5.92
C GLY A 167 9.53 -4.61 5.44
N GLU A 168 8.66 -5.51 4.95
CA GLU A 168 7.32 -5.15 4.49
C GLU A 168 6.48 -4.54 5.62
N ILE A 169 6.61 -5.09 6.85
CA ILE A 169 5.90 -4.60 8.04
C ILE A 169 6.27 -3.15 8.42
N GLY A 170 7.47 -2.72 8.05
CA GLY A 170 8.00 -1.40 8.39
C GLY A 170 7.77 -0.32 7.32
N VAL A 171 7.12 -0.64 6.19
CA VAL A 171 6.95 0.30 5.06
C VAL A 171 6.31 1.62 5.49
N PHE A 172 5.32 1.58 6.38
CA PHE A 172 4.66 2.80 6.87
C PHE A 172 5.62 3.78 7.55
N THR A 173 6.69 3.30 8.19
CA THR A 173 7.69 4.15 8.86
C THR A 173 8.44 5.05 7.88
N ARG A 174 8.67 4.55 6.66
CA ARG A 174 9.35 5.30 5.57
C ARG A 174 8.51 6.44 5.02
N ILE A 175 7.20 6.43 5.26
CA ILE A 175 6.24 7.43 4.80
C ILE A 175 5.91 8.38 5.96
N LEU A 176 5.47 7.82 7.08
CA LEU A 176 4.99 8.59 8.23
C LEU A 176 6.11 9.31 8.98
N GLY A 177 7.39 8.96 8.77
CA GLY A 177 8.50 9.76 9.29
C GLY A 177 8.39 11.24 8.96
N ALA A 178 7.83 11.62 7.79
CA ALA A 178 7.60 13.02 7.42
C ALA A 178 6.71 13.77 8.42
N LYS A 179 5.62 13.12 8.88
CA LYS A 179 4.71 13.70 9.87
C LYS A 179 5.42 13.99 11.20
N PHE A 180 6.40 13.14 11.54
CA PHE A 180 7.15 13.22 12.79
C PHE A 180 8.53 13.87 12.59
N GLY A 181 8.65 14.79 11.64
CA GLY A 181 9.82 15.66 11.53
C GLY A 181 11.06 15.06 10.87
N ALA A 182 10.95 13.87 10.25
CA ALA A 182 12.05 13.32 9.46
C ALA A 182 12.37 14.29 8.30
N PRO A 183 13.65 14.71 8.14
CA PRO A 183 14.01 15.71 7.13
C PRO A 183 13.87 15.16 5.70
N PHE A 184 14.06 13.86 5.54
CA PHE A 184 13.82 13.12 4.31
C PHE A 184 13.63 11.62 4.54
N THR A 185 13.10 10.95 3.53
CA THR A 185 13.09 9.48 3.43
C THR A 185 13.98 9.00 2.30
N TYR A 186 14.40 7.75 2.35
CA TYR A 186 15.21 7.11 1.31
C TYR A 186 14.34 6.36 0.32
N ALA A 187 14.58 6.58 -0.98
CA ALA A 187 13.88 5.91 -2.07
C ALA A 187 14.85 5.31 -3.10
N GLY A 188 14.48 4.16 -3.67
CA GLY A 188 15.18 3.56 -4.80
C GLY A 188 14.90 4.33 -6.09
N PHE A 189 15.80 4.24 -7.07
CA PHE A 189 15.64 4.88 -8.38
C PHE A 189 15.68 3.89 -9.52
N ASN A 190 16.65 2.97 -9.49
CA ASN A 190 16.67 1.84 -10.40
C ASN A 190 16.01 0.62 -9.72
N PRO A 191 14.90 0.08 -10.26
CA PRO A 191 14.20 -1.10 -9.72
C PRO A 191 15.08 -2.35 -9.60
N GLU A 192 16.09 -2.51 -10.47
CA GLU A 192 17.05 -3.61 -10.44
C GLU A 192 18.07 -3.49 -9.29
N ARG A 193 18.11 -2.35 -8.59
CA ARG A 193 19.01 -2.11 -7.45
C ARG A 193 18.23 -1.76 -6.19
N VAL A 194 18.12 -2.76 -5.32
CA VAL A 194 17.54 -2.62 -3.99
C VAL A 194 18.65 -2.45 -2.95
N PHE A 195 18.65 -1.33 -2.24
CA PHE A 195 19.66 -1.03 -1.21
C PHE A 195 19.22 -1.40 0.22
N ALA A 196 17.92 -1.55 0.45
CA ALA A 196 17.35 -1.98 1.73
C ALA A 196 16.01 -2.67 1.52
N VAL A 197 15.68 -3.65 2.37
CA VAL A 197 14.40 -4.36 2.32
C VAL A 197 13.26 -3.40 2.68
N GLY A 198 12.18 -3.45 1.91
CA GLY A 198 11.01 -2.56 2.06
C GLY A 198 11.25 -1.13 1.56
N MET A 199 12.36 -0.86 0.86
CA MET A 199 12.63 0.45 0.28
C MET A 199 11.69 0.74 -0.89
N LEU A 200 10.94 1.83 -0.81
CA LEU A 200 10.03 2.27 -1.86
C LEU A 200 10.79 2.92 -3.01
N GLN A 201 10.25 2.82 -4.23
CA GLN A 201 10.80 3.49 -5.40
C GLN A 201 10.41 4.98 -5.41
N PHE A 202 11.27 5.82 -5.99
CA PHE A 202 11.10 7.27 -6.04
C PHE A 202 9.75 7.71 -6.63
N PRO A 203 9.28 7.15 -7.76
CA PRO A 203 7.95 7.48 -8.29
C PRO A 203 6.82 7.16 -7.30
N VAL A 204 6.93 6.09 -6.51
CA VAL A 204 5.91 5.72 -5.51
C VAL A 204 5.89 6.74 -4.36
N VAL A 205 7.05 7.06 -3.80
CA VAL A 205 7.15 8.04 -2.69
C VAL A 205 6.66 9.42 -3.15
N LYS A 206 6.99 9.82 -4.38
CA LYS A 206 6.65 11.14 -4.94
C LYS A 206 5.21 11.25 -5.42
N LYS A 207 4.72 10.28 -6.22
CA LYS A 207 3.43 10.36 -6.93
C LYS A 207 2.29 9.65 -6.21
N ASP A 208 2.56 8.62 -5.40
CA ASP A 208 1.50 7.85 -4.73
C ASP A 208 1.31 8.26 -3.28
N TYR A 209 2.39 8.69 -2.60
CA TYR A 209 2.32 9.17 -1.20
C TYR A 209 2.44 10.69 -1.06
N PHE A 210 2.83 11.40 -2.13
CA PHE A 210 3.03 12.85 -2.10
C PHE A 210 3.88 13.30 -0.90
N TYR A 211 4.97 12.57 -0.64
CA TYR A 211 5.73 12.63 0.62
C TYR A 211 6.09 14.07 1.05
N ASN A 212 6.46 14.93 0.11
CA ASN A 212 6.83 16.33 0.39
C ASN A 212 5.65 17.22 0.85
N GLN A 213 4.41 16.70 0.86
CA GLN A 213 3.20 17.38 1.34
C GLN A 213 2.64 16.74 2.62
N ILE A 214 3.40 15.85 3.26
CA ILE A 214 3.07 15.31 4.58
C ILE A 214 3.74 16.22 5.62
N ASP A 215 2.96 16.69 6.59
CA ASP A 215 3.41 17.53 7.70
C ASP A 215 2.86 17.02 9.04
N SER A 216 3.19 17.72 10.13
CA SER A 216 2.78 17.31 11.48
C SER A 216 1.26 17.31 11.69
N LYS A 217 0.49 18.04 10.88
CA LYS A 217 -0.97 18.12 10.94
C LYS A 217 -1.66 17.12 10.01
N THR A 218 -0.93 16.43 9.14
CA THR A 218 -1.51 15.44 8.23
C THR A 218 -2.22 14.33 9.02
N GLU A 219 -3.49 14.09 8.70
CA GLU A 219 -4.27 12.99 9.28
C GLU A 219 -3.89 11.66 8.63
N ILE A 220 -3.80 10.60 9.45
CA ILE A 220 -3.38 9.27 9.00
C ILE A 220 -4.60 8.39 8.75
N TYR A 221 -4.65 7.79 7.58
CA TYR A 221 -5.55 6.72 7.19
C TYR A 221 -4.74 5.46 6.87
N GLY A 222 -5.38 4.29 6.97
CA GLY A 222 -4.72 3.01 6.77
C GLY A 222 -5.42 2.14 5.72
N VAL A 223 -4.67 1.21 5.14
CA VAL A 223 -5.24 -0.05 4.65
C VAL A 223 -4.56 -1.20 5.38
N ILE A 224 -5.35 -2.09 5.99
CA ILE A 224 -4.85 -3.22 6.80
C ILE A 224 -5.14 -4.54 6.09
N GLY A 225 -4.14 -5.44 6.05
CA GLY A 225 -4.26 -6.74 5.38
C GLY A 225 -2.98 -7.55 5.37
N HIS A 226 -3.06 -8.79 4.86
CA HIS A 226 -1.93 -9.66 4.61
C HIS A 226 -2.27 -10.68 3.50
N PRO A 227 -1.59 -10.64 2.33
CA PRO A 227 -0.57 -9.67 1.89
C PRO A 227 -1.14 -8.26 1.68
N ILE A 228 -0.27 -7.23 1.75
CA ILE A 228 -0.69 -5.82 1.60
C ILE A 228 0.06 -5.06 0.49
N GLU A 229 1.23 -5.55 0.06
CA GLU A 229 2.10 -4.89 -0.93
C GLU A 229 1.38 -4.47 -2.22
N GLN A 230 0.45 -5.29 -2.71
CA GLN A 230 -0.26 -5.06 -3.97
C GLN A 230 -1.47 -4.14 -3.85
N SER A 231 -1.80 -3.67 -2.63
CA SER A 231 -2.96 -2.80 -2.42
C SER A 231 -2.79 -1.47 -3.16
N LEU A 232 -3.72 -1.17 -4.04
CA LEU A 232 -3.76 0.10 -4.76
C LEU A 232 -4.52 1.19 -3.99
N SER A 233 -5.15 0.86 -2.86
CA SER A 233 -5.92 1.82 -2.04
C SER A 233 -5.11 3.06 -1.64
N PRO A 234 -3.84 2.97 -1.18
CA PRO A 234 -3.06 4.15 -0.87
C PRO A 234 -2.91 5.10 -2.07
N ALA A 235 -2.64 4.56 -3.26
CA ALA A 235 -2.47 5.39 -4.45
C ALA A 235 -3.75 6.13 -4.83
N VAL A 236 -4.92 5.45 -4.88
CA VAL A 236 -6.18 6.09 -5.27
C VAL A 236 -6.70 7.06 -4.20
N HIS A 237 -6.62 6.72 -2.92
CA HIS A 237 -7.08 7.60 -1.85
C HIS A 237 -6.19 8.83 -1.71
N ASN A 238 -4.86 8.67 -1.79
CA ASN A 238 -3.95 9.81 -1.73
C ASN A 238 -4.12 10.75 -2.93
N ALA A 239 -4.31 10.22 -4.14
CA ALA A 239 -4.60 11.06 -5.30
C ALA A 239 -5.89 11.86 -5.11
N ALA A 240 -6.94 11.25 -4.57
CA ALA A 240 -8.19 11.93 -4.24
C ALA A 240 -8.03 12.99 -3.14
N PHE A 241 -7.32 12.68 -2.05
CA PHE A 241 -7.02 13.65 -0.99
C PHE A 241 -6.27 14.86 -1.54
N ARG A 242 -5.26 14.65 -2.39
CA ARG A 242 -4.48 15.73 -2.98
C ARG A 242 -5.26 16.57 -3.99
N HIS A 243 -6.10 15.94 -4.79
CA HIS A 243 -6.96 16.66 -5.72
C HIS A 243 -7.91 17.63 -4.99
N LEU A 244 -8.44 17.23 -3.83
CA LEU A 244 -9.34 18.04 -3.02
C LEU A 244 -8.63 18.91 -1.97
N GLY A 245 -7.28 18.98 -1.99
CA GLY A 245 -6.52 19.80 -1.05
C GLY A 245 -6.61 19.36 0.42
N LEU A 246 -6.95 18.09 0.67
CA LEU A 246 -7.10 17.54 2.03
C LEU A 246 -5.73 17.13 2.59
N ASN A 247 -5.41 17.61 3.80
CA ASN A 247 -4.17 17.24 4.49
C ASN A 247 -4.28 15.85 5.15
N LYS A 248 -4.39 14.82 4.32
CA LYS A 248 -4.58 13.42 4.71
C LYS A 248 -3.58 12.53 3.96
N VAL A 249 -3.20 11.41 4.56
CA VAL A 249 -2.40 10.36 3.91
C VAL A 249 -2.91 8.97 4.29
N MET A 250 -3.15 8.12 3.30
CA MET A 250 -3.38 6.71 3.47
C MET A 250 -2.07 5.92 3.29
N VAL A 251 -1.75 5.05 4.23
CA VAL A 251 -0.56 4.18 4.20
C VAL A 251 -0.93 2.70 4.40
N PRO A 252 -0.14 1.75 3.87
CA PRO A 252 -0.37 0.33 4.10
C PRO A 252 0.18 -0.10 5.45
N PHE A 253 -0.59 -0.93 6.15
CA PHE A 253 -0.17 -1.65 7.35
C PHE A 253 -0.29 -3.16 7.09
N LEU A 254 0.86 -3.84 7.08
CA LEU A 254 0.89 -5.30 7.04
C LEU A 254 0.51 -5.82 8.43
N VAL A 255 -0.68 -6.42 8.52
CA VAL A 255 -1.19 -6.98 9.77
C VAL A 255 -1.37 -8.49 9.56
N PRO A 256 -0.55 -9.36 10.15
CA PRO A 256 -0.77 -10.80 10.09
C PRO A 256 -2.12 -11.22 10.69
N GLY A 257 -2.65 -12.38 10.28
CA GLY A 257 -3.89 -12.92 10.85
C GLY A 257 -3.73 -13.19 12.34
N GLY A 258 -4.66 -12.67 13.16
CA GLY A 258 -4.59 -12.73 14.62
C GLY A 258 -4.05 -11.46 15.29
N ASP A 259 -3.38 -10.57 14.55
CA ASP A 259 -2.66 -9.42 15.12
C ASP A 259 -3.47 -8.10 15.10
N LEU A 260 -4.80 -8.17 14.94
CA LEU A 260 -5.65 -6.97 14.95
C LEU A 260 -5.60 -6.23 16.30
N GLU A 261 -5.53 -6.98 17.41
CA GLU A 261 -5.37 -6.39 18.74
C GLU A 261 -4.04 -5.65 18.86
N THR A 262 -2.95 -6.29 18.43
CA THR A 262 -1.62 -5.67 18.37
C THR A 262 -1.62 -4.42 17.49
N PHE A 263 -2.29 -4.44 16.33
CA PHE A 263 -2.42 -3.25 15.49
C PHE A 263 -3.07 -2.08 16.23
N PHE A 264 -4.22 -2.29 16.89
CA PHE A 264 -4.91 -1.22 17.61
C PHE A 264 -4.16 -0.74 18.85
N HIS A 265 -3.42 -1.64 19.51
CA HIS A 265 -2.64 -1.30 20.70
C HIS A 265 -1.34 -0.55 20.34
N GLU A 266 -0.49 -1.17 19.52
CA GLU A 266 0.86 -0.68 19.23
C GLU A 266 0.86 0.61 18.39
N LEU A 267 -0.20 0.86 17.62
CA LEU A 267 -0.31 2.02 16.75
C LEU A 267 -1.35 3.04 17.23
N LEU A 268 -1.88 2.89 18.45
CA LEU A 268 -2.84 3.83 19.02
C LEU A 268 -2.33 5.28 18.98
N TRP A 269 -1.04 5.46 19.27
CA TRP A 269 -0.38 6.77 19.30
C TRP A 269 -0.31 7.47 17.93
N LEU A 270 -0.48 6.71 16.82
CA LEU A 270 -0.53 7.30 15.48
C LEU A 270 -1.82 8.08 15.22
N ASP A 271 -2.84 7.92 16.07
CA ASP A 271 -4.12 8.62 15.94
C ASP A 271 -4.76 8.44 14.55
N ILE A 272 -4.81 7.17 14.11
CA ILE A 272 -5.35 6.78 12.80
C ILE A 272 -6.85 7.11 12.76
N LYS A 273 -7.28 7.84 11.73
CA LYS A 273 -8.66 8.35 11.59
C LYS A 273 -9.60 7.39 10.90
N GLY A 274 -9.07 6.46 10.10
CA GLY A 274 -9.85 5.40 9.48
C GLY A 274 -8.98 4.41 8.73
N CYS A 275 -9.52 3.21 8.56
CA CYS A 275 -8.84 2.12 7.88
C CYS A 275 -9.75 1.48 6.83
N SER A 276 -9.20 1.19 5.66
CA SER A 276 -9.74 0.16 4.77
C SER A 276 -9.26 -1.20 5.28
N VAL A 277 -10.12 -2.21 5.27
CA VAL A 277 -9.83 -3.54 5.81
C VAL A 277 -9.94 -4.54 4.67
N THR A 278 -8.87 -5.30 4.44
CA THR A 278 -8.85 -6.35 3.42
C THR A 278 -8.53 -7.72 4.03
N ILE A 279 -8.42 -8.73 3.17
CA ILE A 279 -8.11 -10.11 3.56
C ILE A 279 -6.85 -10.14 4.46
N PRO A 280 -6.86 -10.92 5.55
CA PRO A 280 -7.92 -11.82 6.02
C PRO A 280 -8.87 -11.19 7.07
N HIS A 281 -8.82 -9.87 7.28
CA HIS A 281 -9.35 -9.24 8.50
C HIS A 281 -10.83 -8.84 8.48
N LYS A 282 -11.50 -8.95 7.33
CA LYS A 282 -12.86 -8.40 7.17
C LYS A 282 -13.88 -9.00 8.15
N GLU A 283 -13.74 -10.29 8.46
CA GLU A 283 -14.60 -10.97 9.45
C GLU A 283 -14.08 -10.75 10.87
N ALA A 284 -12.77 -10.92 11.08
CA ALA A 284 -12.16 -10.82 12.40
C ALA A 284 -12.27 -9.42 13.03
N ILE A 285 -12.30 -8.35 12.23
CA ILE A 285 -12.39 -6.98 12.76
C ILE A 285 -13.74 -6.68 13.40
N VAL A 286 -14.80 -7.44 13.09
CA VAL A 286 -16.16 -7.21 13.61
C VAL A 286 -16.20 -7.24 15.13
N SER A 287 -15.45 -8.15 15.76
CA SER A 287 -15.37 -8.24 17.23
C SER A 287 -14.64 -7.05 17.89
N PHE A 288 -13.94 -6.23 17.10
CA PHE A 288 -13.26 -5.04 17.58
C PHE A 288 -14.12 -3.78 17.46
N LEU A 289 -15.27 -3.83 16.76
CA LEU A 289 -16.11 -2.65 16.54
C LEU A 289 -17.01 -2.37 17.73
N GLN A 290 -17.19 -1.09 18.06
CA GLN A 290 -18.15 -0.64 19.07
C GLN A 290 -19.49 -0.22 18.46
N GLN A 291 -19.48 0.20 17.19
CA GLN A 291 -20.68 0.47 16.42
C GLN A 291 -20.50 -0.10 15.02
N MET A 292 -21.60 -0.50 14.41
CA MET A 292 -21.60 -1.12 13.09
C MET A 292 -22.82 -0.65 12.32
N GLU A 293 -22.68 -0.41 11.02
CA GLU A 293 -23.87 -0.23 10.18
C GLU A 293 -24.62 -1.57 10.03
N GLY A 294 -25.93 -1.50 9.77
CA GLY A 294 -26.76 -2.72 9.67
C GLY A 294 -26.29 -3.72 8.61
N ALA A 295 -25.57 -3.28 7.58
CA ALA A 295 -24.97 -4.20 6.61
C ALA A 295 -23.82 -5.03 7.20
N VAL A 296 -23.00 -4.46 8.09
CA VAL A 296 -21.94 -5.19 8.80
C VAL A 296 -22.55 -6.20 9.77
N GLU A 297 -23.58 -5.80 10.53
CA GLU A 297 -24.30 -6.70 11.45
C GLU A 297 -24.84 -7.94 10.74
N ARG A 298 -25.37 -7.77 9.52
CA ARG A 298 -25.97 -8.86 8.75
C ARG A 298 -24.97 -9.70 7.97
N THR A 299 -23.90 -9.10 7.48
CA THR A 299 -22.89 -9.81 6.67
C THR A 299 -21.77 -10.42 7.50
N GLY A 300 -21.60 -10.01 8.76
CA GLY A 300 -20.45 -10.40 9.59
C GLY A 300 -19.11 -9.98 8.98
N SER A 301 -19.11 -8.97 8.10
CA SER A 301 -17.95 -8.54 7.33
C SER A 301 -17.87 -7.02 7.26
N CYS A 302 -16.72 -6.47 7.61
CA CYS A 302 -16.42 -5.05 7.61
C CYS A 302 -15.17 -4.77 6.77
N ASN A 303 -15.28 -3.87 5.79
CA ASN A 303 -14.14 -3.48 4.94
C ASN A 303 -13.68 -2.03 5.21
N THR A 304 -14.35 -1.30 6.10
CA THR A 304 -14.14 0.12 6.33
C THR A 304 -14.38 0.47 7.79
N VAL A 305 -13.38 1.01 8.47
CA VAL A 305 -13.48 1.44 9.87
C VAL A 305 -13.17 2.91 9.97
N VAL A 306 -13.95 3.64 10.76
CA VAL A 306 -13.66 5.01 11.18
C VAL A 306 -13.63 5.10 12.70
N PHE A 307 -12.88 6.06 13.22
CA PHE A 307 -12.81 6.35 14.65
C PHE A 307 -13.61 7.62 14.92
N ASP A 308 -14.57 7.57 15.84
CA ASP A 308 -15.31 8.76 16.26
C ASP A 308 -14.51 9.65 17.22
N GLY A 309 -15.09 10.78 17.62
CA GLY A 309 -14.45 11.72 18.55
C GLY A 309 -14.14 11.14 19.94
N ASP A 310 -14.82 10.05 20.32
CA ASP A 310 -14.61 9.31 21.57
C ASP A 310 -13.61 8.13 21.40
N GLY A 311 -13.06 7.95 20.19
CA GLY A 311 -12.14 6.87 19.85
C GLY A 311 -12.81 5.51 19.60
N ARG A 312 -14.14 5.47 19.47
CA ARG A 312 -14.88 4.23 19.17
C ARG A 312 -14.71 3.87 17.70
N ARG A 313 -14.58 2.57 17.43
CA ARG A 313 -14.46 2.02 16.08
C ARG A 313 -15.86 1.76 15.53
N ILE A 314 -16.18 2.46 14.43
CA ILE A 314 -17.43 2.32 13.69
C ILE A 314 -17.13 1.57 12.38
N GLY A 315 -17.80 0.44 12.15
CA GLY A 315 -17.59 -0.36 10.96
C GLY A 315 -18.66 -0.18 9.88
N HIS A 316 -18.18 -0.19 8.63
CA HIS A 316 -18.97 -0.11 7.42
C HIS A 316 -18.55 -1.19 6.41
N ASN A 317 -19.47 -1.56 5.52
CA ASN A 317 -19.25 -2.48 4.41
C ASN A 317 -19.60 -1.78 3.09
N THR A 318 -18.58 -1.29 2.39
CA THR A 318 -18.74 -0.64 1.09
C THR A 318 -18.67 -1.62 -0.10
N ASP A 319 -18.25 -2.86 0.12
CA ASP A 319 -18.11 -3.87 -0.94
C ASP A 319 -19.47 -4.24 -1.54
N TYR A 320 -20.48 -4.53 -0.70
CA TYR A 320 -21.79 -4.95 -1.20
C TYR A 320 -22.45 -3.83 -2.01
N ARG A 321 -22.38 -2.57 -1.52
CA ARG A 321 -22.93 -1.40 -2.21
C ARG A 321 -22.27 -1.22 -3.57
N ALA A 322 -20.94 -1.24 -3.59
CA ALA A 322 -20.16 -1.09 -4.81
C ALA A 322 -20.47 -2.17 -5.86
N ALA A 323 -20.62 -3.43 -5.42
CA ALA A 323 -20.99 -4.52 -6.31
C ALA A 323 -22.40 -4.35 -6.89
N MET A 324 -23.38 -3.99 -6.06
CA MET A 324 -24.76 -3.80 -6.51
C MET A 324 -24.89 -2.62 -7.47
N GLU A 325 -24.27 -1.48 -7.14
CA GLU A 325 -24.25 -0.32 -8.04
C GLU A 325 -23.56 -0.63 -9.38
N SER A 326 -22.51 -1.45 -9.37
CA SER A 326 -21.83 -1.87 -10.60
C SER A 326 -22.75 -2.70 -11.49
N LEU A 327 -23.46 -3.66 -10.90
CA LEU A 327 -24.43 -4.52 -11.60
C LEU A 327 -25.60 -3.71 -12.16
N GLU A 328 -26.22 -2.88 -11.32
CA GLU A 328 -27.41 -2.12 -11.71
C GLU A 328 -27.09 -1.11 -12.82
N ALA A 329 -25.94 -0.44 -12.74
CA ALA A 329 -25.48 0.47 -13.80
C ALA A 329 -25.25 -0.26 -15.14
N ALA A 330 -24.67 -1.46 -15.12
CA ALA A 330 -24.46 -2.26 -16.32
C ALA A 330 -25.76 -2.80 -16.94
N MET A 331 -26.82 -2.93 -16.14
CA MET A 331 -28.14 -3.39 -16.57
C MET A 331 -29.09 -2.25 -16.97
N GLY A 332 -28.60 -1.02 -17.07
CA GLY A 332 -29.39 0.16 -17.46
C GLY A 332 -30.27 0.73 -16.34
N GLY A 333 -30.07 0.30 -15.09
CA GLY A 333 -30.66 0.92 -13.92
C GLY A 333 -30.05 2.32 -13.68
N GLY A 334 -30.89 3.32 -13.48
CA GLY A 334 -30.45 4.68 -13.15
C GLY A 334 -29.81 4.73 -11.76
N GLY A 335 -28.48 4.76 -11.69
CA GLY A 335 -27.76 5.06 -10.46
C GLY A 335 -27.90 6.54 -10.12
N GLY A 336 -28.41 6.87 -8.93
CA GLY A 336 -28.48 8.28 -8.51
C GLY A 336 -29.40 8.64 -7.35
N GLY A 337 -29.75 7.72 -6.46
CA GLY A 337 -30.37 8.08 -5.19
C GLY A 337 -29.42 7.74 -4.05
N GLU A 338 -29.32 8.60 -3.04
CA GLU A 338 -28.95 8.18 -1.69
C GLU A 338 -30.02 7.18 -1.22
N ALA A 339 -29.99 5.97 -1.76
CA ALA A 339 -30.86 4.89 -1.36
C ALA A 339 -30.36 4.45 0.02
N GLY A 340 -30.92 5.09 1.05
CA GLY A 340 -31.21 4.39 2.28
C GLY A 340 -31.87 3.04 1.94
N ASP A 341 -31.75 2.09 2.85
CA ASP A 341 -32.10 0.68 2.73
C ASP A 341 -33.56 0.38 2.28
N ASP A 342 -34.38 1.41 2.03
CA ASP A 342 -35.84 1.41 1.91
C ASP A 342 -36.44 2.14 0.66
N SER A 343 -35.66 2.59 -0.34
CA SER A 343 -36.28 3.23 -1.53
C SER A 343 -36.84 2.20 -2.53
N GLU A 344 -38.14 2.28 -2.85
CA GLU A 344 -38.91 1.47 -3.82
C GLU A 344 -38.51 1.64 -5.30
N VAL A 345 -37.22 1.81 -5.60
CA VAL A 345 -36.75 1.71 -7.00
C VAL A 345 -36.67 0.23 -7.35
N SER A 346 -37.52 -0.21 -8.29
CA SER A 346 -37.50 -1.58 -8.82
C SER A 346 -36.11 -1.91 -9.38
N SER A 347 -35.38 -2.78 -8.69
CA SER A 347 -34.02 -3.16 -9.10
C SER A 347 -34.07 -4.03 -10.36
N PRO A 348 -33.18 -3.83 -11.34
CA PRO A 348 -33.09 -4.69 -12.54
C PRO A 348 -32.68 -6.14 -12.20
N LEU A 349 -32.29 -6.40 -10.95
CA LEU A 349 -31.93 -7.72 -10.42
C LEU A 349 -33.14 -8.54 -9.94
N ILE A 350 -34.34 -7.94 -9.83
CA ILE A 350 -35.56 -8.66 -9.44
C ILE A 350 -35.81 -9.82 -10.41
N ASP A 351 -36.07 -11.00 -9.84
CA ASP A 351 -36.35 -12.26 -10.52
C ASP A 351 -35.21 -12.78 -11.45
N LYS A 352 -34.02 -12.16 -11.42
CA LYS A 352 -32.86 -12.62 -12.20
C LYS A 352 -32.25 -13.86 -11.57
N GLN A 353 -31.87 -14.83 -12.41
CA GLN A 353 -31.09 -15.99 -11.98
C GLN A 353 -29.61 -15.57 -11.87
N VAL A 354 -29.03 -15.65 -10.68
CA VAL A 354 -27.65 -15.22 -10.43
C VAL A 354 -26.80 -16.39 -9.95
N LEU A 355 -25.64 -16.60 -10.58
CA LEU A 355 -24.64 -17.57 -10.17
C LEU A 355 -23.41 -16.86 -9.60
N ILE A 356 -23.09 -17.11 -8.32
CA ILE A 356 -21.82 -16.70 -7.72
C ILE A 356 -20.83 -17.86 -7.73
N LEU A 357 -19.63 -17.59 -8.25
CA LEU A 357 -18.47 -18.48 -8.20
C LEU A 357 -17.58 -18.05 -7.02
N GLY A 358 -17.46 -18.90 -6.01
CA GLY A 358 -16.71 -18.65 -4.78
C GLY A 358 -17.61 -18.46 -3.56
N ALA A 359 -17.04 -18.65 -2.37
CA ALA A 359 -17.74 -18.53 -1.09
C ALA A 359 -16.86 -17.83 -0.02
N GLY A 360 -16.12 -16.78 -0.42
CA GLY A 360 -15.35 -15.94 0.50
C GLY A 360 -16.11 -14.67 0.94
N GLY A 361 -15.46 -13.79 1.71
CA GLY A 361 -16.11 -12.57 2.23
C GLY A 361 -16.70 -11.62 1.16
N VAL A 362 -16.07 -11.55 -0.03
CA VAL A 362 -16.64 -10.81 -1.17
C VAL A 362 -17.91 -11.49 -1.68
N ALA A 363 -17.89 -12.82 -1.86
CA ALA A 363 -19.06 -13.60 -2.27
C ALA A 363 -20.22 -13.43 -1.27
N ARG A 364 -19.92 -13.47 0.04
CA ARG A 364 -20.90 -13.25 1.13
C ARG A 364 -21.55 -11.86 1.04
N SER A 365 -20.74 -10.83 0.86
CA SER A 365 -21.22 -9.44 0.75
C SER A 365 -22.09 -9.25 -0.50
N ILE A 366 -21.68 -9.81 -1.64
CA ILE A 366 -22.45 -9.75 -2.89
C ILE A 366 -23.75 -10.57 -2.79
N ALA A 367 -23.69 -11.77 -2.22
CA ALA A 367 -24.83 -12.65 -2.01
C ALA A 367 -25.93 -11.96 -1.18
N PHE A 368 -25.53 -11.33 -0.07
CA PHE A 368 -26.43 -10.52 0.75
C PHE A 368 -27.10 -9.39 -0.04
N GLY A 369 -26.31 -8.64 -0.83
CA GLY A 369 -26.82 -7.56 -1.67
C GLY A 369 -27.85 -8.04 -2.70
N LEU A 370 -27.57 -9.15 -3.38
CA LEU A 370 -28.44 -9.74 -4.40
C LEU A 370 -29.77 -10.22 -3.83
N MET A 371 -29.75 -10.92 -2.69
CA MET A 371 -30.99 -11.40 -2.06
C MET A 371 -31.92 -10.24 -1.69
N ARG A 372 -31.36 -9.12 -1.20
CA ARG A 372 -32.14 -7.91 -0.92
C ARG A 372 -32.74 -7.25 -2.16
N ARG A 373 -32.13 -7.44 -3.33
CA ARG A 373 -32.68 -6.96 -4.62
C ARG A 373 -33.67 -7.94 -5.26
N GLY A 374 -34.04 -9.02 -4.58
CA GLY A 374 -35.00 -9.99 -5.09
C GLY A 374 -34.45 -10.94 -6.16
N ALA A 375 -33.12 -11.10 -6.23
CA ALA A 375 -32.51 -12.05 -7.16
C ALA A 375 -32.65 -13.51 -6.71
N HIS A 376 -32.74 -14.43 -7.66
CA HIS A 376 -32.68 -15.87 -7.40
C HIS A 376 -31.23 -16.35 -7.41
N LEU A 377 -30.64 -16.42 -6.23
CA LEU A 377 -29.22 -16.72 -6.08
C LEU A 377 -28.92 -18.23 -6.04
N THR A 378 -27.88 -18.62 -6.78
CA THR A 378 -27.19 -19.90 -6.66
C THR A 378 -25.70 -19.65 -6.39
N VAL A 379 -25.11 -20.36 -5.43
CA VAL A 379 -23.68 -20.29 -5.11
C VAL A 379 -22.96 -21.60 -5.44
N THR A 380 -21.69 -21.50 -5.80
CA THR A 380 -20.82 -22.66 -5.99
C THR A 380 -19.39 -22.34 -5.61
N ASN A 381 -18.62 -23.30 -5.13
CA ASN A 381 -17.23 -23.11 -4.73
C ASN A 381 -16.45 -24.41 -4.93
N ARG A 382 -15.13 -24.32 -5.17
CA ARG A 382 -14.26 -25.49 -5.34
C ARG A 382 -14.34 -26.51 -4.19
N HIS A 383 -14.64 -26.04 -2.98
CA HIS A 383 -14.93 -26.86 -1.81
C HIS A 383 -16.40 -26.68 -1.49
N ASP A 384 -17.18 -27.74 -1.72
CA ASP A 384 -18.64 -27.73 -1.60
C ASP A 384 -19.09 -27.28 -0.21
N GLU A 385 -18.42 -27.73 0.87
CA GLU A 385 -18.73 -27.35 2.25
C GLU A 385 -18.82 -25.83 2.47
N ARG A 386 -17.95 -25.04 1.84
CA ARG A 386 -17.98 -23.58 1.95
C ARG A 386 -19.17 -22.97 1.21
N ALA A 387 -19.54 -23.52 0.06
CA ALA A 387 -20.72 -23.07 -0.67
C ALA A 387 -22.00 -23.45 0.08
N THR A 388 -22.06 -24.64 0.69
CA THR A 388 -23.16 -25.06 1.55
C THR A 388 -23.33 -24.09 2.72
N GLY A 389 -22.25 -23.79 3.46
CA GLY A 389 -22.32 -22.85 4.57
C GLY A 389 -22.84 -21.47 4.17
N LEU A 390 -22.35 -20.92 3.05
CA LEU A 390 -22.85 -19.65 2.53
C LEU A 390 -24.32 -19.73 2.09
N ALA A 391 -24.73 -20.84 1.47
CA ALA A 391 -26.09 -21.03 1.00
C ALA A 391 -27.10 -21.13 2.15
N GLU A 392 -26.74 -21.85 3.22
CA GLU A 392 -27.56 -21.97 4.43
C GLU A 392 -27.70 -20.62 5.15
N GLU A 393 -26.59 -19.89 5.29
CA GLU A 393 -26.56 -18.56 5.91
C GLU A 393 -27.43 -17.54 5.17
N ILE A 394 -27.35 -17.53 3.84
CA ILE A 394 -28.04 -16.56 3.00
C ILE A 394 -29.48 -17.02 2.65
N GLY A 395 -29.76 -18.32 2.77
CA GLY A 395 -31.03 -18.92 2.35
C GLY A 395 -31.17 -19.03 0.84
N CYS A 396 -30.10 -19.43 0.13
CA CYS A 396 -30.08 -19.56 -1.32
C CYS A 396 -29.75 -20.97 -1.82
N ARG A 397 -29.74 -21.20 -3.14
CA ARG A 397 -29.42 -22.51 -3.72
C ARG A 397 -27.92 -22.72 -3.79
N MET A 398 -27.49 -23.97 -3.74
CA MET A 398 -26.10 -24.37 -3.97
C MET A 398 -26.02 -25.43 -5.06
N VAL A 399 -24.98 -25.35 -5.89
CA VAL A 399 -24.61 -26.40 -6.85
C VAL A 399 -23.13 -26.74 -6.68
N THR A 400 -22.77 -27.97 -7.02
CA THR A 400 -21.38 -28.41 -6.94
C THR A 400 -20.52 -27.66 -7.95
N TRP A 401 -19.22 -27.56 -7.69
CA TRP A 401 -18.30 -26.89 -8.63
C TRP A 401 -18.38 -27.48 -10.04
N SER A 402 -18.61 -28.79 -10.21
CA SER A 402 -18.73 -29.42 -11.54
C SER A 402 -19.97 -29.00 -12.31
N GLN A 403 -21.06 -28.62 -11.64
CA GLN A 403 -22.34 -28.21 -12.24
C GLN A 403 -22.39 -26.73 -12.65
N ARG A 404 -21.37 -25.94 -12.29
CA ARG A 404 -21.35 -24.49 -12.54
C ARG A 404 -21.51 -24.10 -14.01
N ALA A 405 -20.98 -24.90 -14.94
CA ALA A 405 -21.00 -24.61 -16.37
C ALA A 405 -22.35 -24.88 -17.04
N THR A 406 -23.22 -25.69 -16.40
CA THR A 406 -24.56 -26.03 -16.90
C THR A 406 -25.66 -25.28 -16.15
N SER A 407 -25.30 -24.43 -15.19
CA SER A 407 -26.23 -23.64 -14.40
C SER A 407 -26.79 -22.49 -15.25
N ILE A 408 -28.12 -22.38 -15.31
CA ILE A 408 -28.81 -21.31 -16.05
C ILE A 408 -28.74 -20.03 -15.20
N ALA A 409 -28.09 -19.00 -15.74
CA ALA A 409 -27.98 -17.70 -15.10
C ALA A 409 -28.19 -16.56 -16.11
N ASP A 410 -28.77 -15.46 -15.64
CA ASP A 410 -28.78 -14.15 -16.32
C ASP A 410 -27.54 -13.33 -15.93
N VAL A 411 -27.07 -13.51 -14.70
CA VAL A 411 -25.89 -12.83 -14.15
C VAL A 411 -24.93 -13.87 -13.57
N ILE A 412 -23.65 -13.77 -13.92
CA ILE A 412 -22.59 -14.60 -13.38
C ILE A 412 -21.56 -13.70 -12.73
N ILE A 413 -21.19 -14.01 -11.48
CA ILE A 413 -20.25 -13.21 -10.69
C ILE A 413 -19.09 -14.09 -10.24
N ASN A 414 -17.88 -13.77 -10.69
CA ASN A 414 -16.65 -14.40 -10.19
C ASN A 414 -16.16 -13.69 -8.92
N CYS A 415 -16.25 -14.39 -7.79
CA CYS A 415 -15.71 -14.00 -6.49
C CYS A 415 -14.50 -14.85 -6.09
N THR A 416 -13.95 -15.64 -7.02
CA THR A 416 -12.72 -16.43 -6.81
C THR A 416 -11.50 -15.65 -7.30
N PRO A 417 -10.28 -15.99 -6.84
CA PRO A 417 -9.05 -15.40 -7.36
C PRO A 417 -8.63 -15.96 -8.74
N VAL A 418 -9.45 -16.81 -9.38
CA VAL A 418 -9.12 -17.43 -10.67
C VAL A 418 -9.06 -16.34 -11.75
N GLY A 419 -7.98 -16.32 -12.54
CA GLY A 419 -7.71 -15.28 -13.55
C GLY A 419 -6.93 -14.07 -13.03
N MET A 420 -6.62 -14.02 -11.72
CA MET A 420 -5.76 -13.00 -11.12
C MET A 420 -4.28 -13.27 -11.43
N HIS A 421 -3.49 -12.21 -11.57
CA HIS A 421 -2.03 -12.33 -11.74
C HIS A 421 -1.40 -13.18 -10.61
N PRO A 422 -0.48 -14.12 -10.93
CA PRO A 422 0.16 -14.34 -12.23
C PRO A 422 -0.58 -15.29 -13.19
N ASN A 423 -1.70 -15.88 -12.78
CA ASN A 423 -2.39 -16.93 -13.52
C ASN A 423 -3.42 -16.34 -14.51
N LEU A 424 -2.92 -15.58 -15.50
CA LEU A 424 -3.75 -14.76 -16.39
C LEU A 424 -4.60 -15.57 -17.39
N ASP A 425 -4.20 -16.80 -17.68
CA ASP A 425 -4.87 -17.69 -18.64
C ASP A 425 -5.96 -18.56 -18.00
N ASP A 426 -6.04 -18.57 -16.67
CA ASP A 426 -7.06 -19.34 -15.95
C ASP A 426 -8.43 -18.66 -16.03
N THR A 427 -9.48 -19.47 -16.17
CA THR A 427 -10.88 -19.01 -16.11
C THR A 427 -11.70 -19.96 -15.22
N PRO A 428 -12.60 -19.45 -14.37
CA PRO A 428 -13.46 -20.30 -13.57
C PRO A 428 -14.54 -20.98 -14.41
N LEU A 429 -14.87 -20.46 -15.60
CA LEU A 429 -15.89 -21.01 -16.50
C LEU A 429 -15.35 -21.29 -17.91
N PRO A 430 -15.73 -22.42 -18.53
CA PRO A 430 -15.43 -22.69 -19.94
C PRO A 430 -16.35 -21.87 -20.86
N PRO A 431 -15.98 -21.67 -22.14
CA PRO A 431 -16.81 -20.95 -23.12
C PRO A 431 -18.23 -21.51 -23.29
N ALA A 432 -18.42 -22.81 -23.03
CA ALA A 432 -19.73 -23.48 -23.09
C ALA A 432 -20.72 -22.96 -22.02
N ALA A 433 -20.24 -22.32 -20.96
CA ALA A 433 -21.08 -21.73 -19.91
C ALA A 433 -21.82 -20.45 -20.36
N PHE A 434 -21.54 -19.93 -21.56
CA PHE A 434 -22.20 -18.77 -22.15
C PHE A 434 -22.99 -19.18 -23.40
N PRO A 435 -24.12 -19.90 -23.24
CA PRO A 435 -24.85 -20.47 -24.37
C PRO A 435 -25.70 -19.45 -25.15
N ARG A 436 -25.92 -18.25 -24.60
CA ARG A 436 -26.78 -17.21 -25.18
C ARG A 436 -26.18 -15.81 -25.00
N PRO A 437 -26.49 -14.85 -25.89
CA PRO A 437 -26.10 -13.45 -25.71
C PRO A 437 -26.85 -12.81 -24.54
N GLY A 438 -26.34 -11.67 -24.05
CA GLY A 438 -27.02 -10.84 -23.04
C GLY A 438 -26.85 -11.28 -21.58
N ILE A 439 -26.00 -12.29 -21.31
CA ILE A 439 -25.57 -12.59 -19.94
C ILE A 439 -24.74 -11.41 -19.40
N VAL A 440 -24.97 -11.04 -18.14
CA VAL A 440 -24.10 -10.09 -17.42
C VAL A 440 -23.01 -10.87 -16.71
N LEU A 441 -21.75 -10.56 -17.00
CA LEU A 441 -20.59 -11.22 -16.43
C LEU A 441 -19.77 -10.23 -15.62
N PHE A 442 -19.70 -10.44 -14.32
CA PHE A 442 -18.98 -9.59 -13.39
C PHE A 442 -17.81 -10.35 -12.79
N ASP A 443 -16.59 -9.84 -12.98
CA ASP A 443 -15.40 -10.38 -12.34
C ASP A 443 -14.93 -9.43 -11.24
N THR A 444 -14.78 -9.92 -10.01
CA THR A 444 -14.27 -9.12 -8.89
C THR A 444 -12.75 -9.00 -8.91
N VAL A 445 -12.05 -9.80 -9.74
CA VAL A 445 -10.63 -9.62 -10.02
C VAL A 445 -10.44 -8.34 -10.82
N TYR A 446 -9.58 -7.45 -10.30
CA TYR A 446 -9.24 -6.17 -10.94
C TYR A 446 -7.82 -6.13 -11.53
N HIS A 447 -6.97 -7.12 -11.22
CA HIS A 447 -5.61 -7.22 -11.73
C HIS A 447 -5.38 -8.63 -12.31
N PRO A 448 -5.38 -8.79 -13.64
CA PRO A 448 -5.53 -7.75 -14.68
C PRO A 448 -6.97 -7.23 -14.79
N GLU A 449 -7.18 -6.05 -15.39
CA GLU A 449 -8.53 -5.52 -15.65
C GLU A 449 -9.32 -6.41 -16.63
N ASN A 450 -8.63 -7.04 -17.58
CA ASN A 450 -9.22 -7.91 -18.60
C ASN A 450 -8.80 -9.36 -18.36
N THR A 451 -9.51 -10.05 -17.46
CA THR A 451 -9.30 -11.48 -17.16
C THR A 451 -9.73 -12.37 -18.34
N MET A 452 -9.26 -13.63 -18.35
CA MET A 452 -9.70 -14.62 -19.34
C MET A 452 -11.23 -14.80 -19.33
N LEU A 453 -11.85 -14.79 -18.14
CA LEU A 453 -13.30 -14.87 -17.99
C LEU A 453 -14.01 -13.78 -18.78
N LEU A 454 -13.60 -12.52 -18.59
CA LEU A 454 -14.21 -11.39 -19.28
C LEU A 454 -13.96 -11.41 -20.79
N LYS A 455 -12.76 -11.84 -21.23
CA LYS A 455 -12.45 -12.00 -22.66
C LYS A 455 -13.41 -13.01 -23.33
N LEU A 456 -13.54 -14.20 -22.76
CA LEU A 456 -14.43 -15.25 -23.26
C LEU A 456 -15.90 -14.81 -23.24
N GLY A 457 -16.32 -14.07 -22.21
CA GLY A 457 -17.66 -13.49 -22.13
C GLY A 457 -17.96 -12.53 -23.29
N ARG A 458 -17.03 -11.62 -23.61
CA ARG A 458 -17.20 -10.66 -24.72
C ARG A 458 -17.28 -11.34 -26.09
N GLU A 459 -16.49 -12.38 -26.31
CA GLU A 459 -16.58 -13.20 -27.53
C GLU A 459 -17.97 -13.83 -27.72
N ARG A 460 -18.71 -14.01 -26.62
CA ARG A 460 -20.09 -14.51 -26.59
C ARG A 460 -21.14 -13.42 -26.38
N GLN A 461 -20.78 -12.15 -26.59
CA GLN A 461 -21.67 -10.99 -26.47
C GLN A 461 -22.29 -10.83 -25.07
N ALA A 462 -21.56 -11.22 -24.03
CA ALA A 462 -21.90 -10.91 -22.65
C ALA A 462 -21.61 -9.43 -22.34
N THR A 463 -22.44 -8.84 -21.48
CA THR A 463 -22.14 -7.52 -20.88
C THR A 463 -21.15 -7.73 -19.75
N THR A 464 -19.94 -7.20 -19.88
CA THR A 464 -18.87 -7.43 -18.89
C THR A 464 -18.67 -6.27 -17.93
N ILE A 465 -18.55 -6.59 -16.64
CA ILE A 465 -18.18 -5.66 -15.56
C ILE A 465 -16.82 -6.10 -15.02
N THR A 466 -15.86 -5.18 -14.98
CA THR A 466 -14.51 -5.44 -14.48
C THR A 466 -14.43 -5.20 -12.97
N GLY A 467 -13.46 -5.83 -12.30
CA GLY A 467 -13.23 -5.60 -10.88
C GLY A 467 -12.79 -4.17 -10.57
N VAL A 468 -12.32 -3.44 -11.59
CA VAL A 468 -11.98 -2.01 -11.52
C VAL A 468 -13.19 -1.16 -11.14
N GLU A 469 -14.37 -1.44 -11.69
CA GLU A 469 -15.59 -0.67 -11.36
C GLU A 469 -15.97 -0.84 -9.87
N MET A 470 -15.96 -2.08 -9.39
CA MET A 470 -16.23 -2.37 -7.98
C MET A 470 -15.18 -1.72 -7.07
N PHE A 471 -13.90 -1.85 -7.42
CA PHE A 471 -12.80 -1.29 -6.64
C PHE A 471 -12.93 0.24 -6.52
N LEU A 472 -13.24 0.95 -7.60
CA LEU A 472 -13.39 2.40 -7.58
C LEU A 472 -14.62 2.83 -6.77
N ARG A 473 -15.77 2.15 -6.95
CA ARG A 473 -16.99 2.47 -6.19
C ARG A 473 -16.82 2.24 -4.70
N GLN A 474 -16.24 1.12 -4.28
CA GLN A 474 -16.01 0.87 -2.85
C GLN A 474 -15.03 1.87 -2.25
N ALA A 475 -14.00 2.27 -3.01
CA ALA A 475 -13.02 3.26 -2.59
C ALA A 475 -13.66 4.66 -2.50
N ALA A 476 -14.56 5.01 -3.41
CA ALA A 476 -15.31 6.26 -3.37
C ALA A 476 -16.26 6.34 -2.18
N LEU A 477 -16.95 5.25 -1.86
CA LEU A 477 -17.79 5.16 -0.66
C LEU A 477 -16.94 5.29 0.61
N GLN A 478 -15.78 4.61 0.67
CA GLN A 478 -14.82 4.79 1.76
C GLN A 478 -14.36 6.23 1.90
N PHE A 479 -14.00 6.87 0.79
CA PHE A 479 -13.59 8.26 0.76
C PHE A 479 -14.68 9.18 1.32
N LYS A 480 -15.94 8.97 0.93
CA LYS A 480 -17.09 9.71 1.47
C LYS A 480 -17.28 9.48 2.96
N ILE A 481 -17.13 8.24 3.43
CA ILE A 481 -17.16 7.92 4.87
C ILE A 481 -16.02 8.63 5.63
N TYR A 482 -14.81 8.67 5.06
CA TYR A 482 -13.63 9.28 5.69
C TYR A 482 -13.66 10.81 5.73
N THR A 483 -14.33 11.44 4.78
CA THR A 483 -14.20 12.89 4.53
C THR A 483 -15.51 13.67 4.56
N GLY A 484 -16.65 12.99 4.43
CA GLY A 484 -17.96 13.61 4.20
C GLY A 484 -18.15 14.15 2.78
N LEU A 485 -17.16 14.04 1.90
CA LEU A 485 -17.17 14.59 0.53
C LEU A 485 -17.32 13.48 -0.52
N ASP A 486 -17.93 13.81 -1.66
CA ASP A 486 -17.94 12.89 -2.79
C ASP A 486 -16.52 12.73 -3.37
N ALA A 487 -16.17 11.50 -3.71
CA ALA A 487 -14.85 11.19 -4.23
C ALA A 487 -14.69 11.69 -5.68
N PRO A 488 -13.52 12.24 -6.05
CA PRO A 488 -13.22 12.59 -7.44
C PRO A 488 -12.94 11.32 -8.25
N LEU A 489 -14.01 10.62 -8.67
CA LEU A 489 -13.95 9.30 -9.31
C LEU A 489 -13.04 9.27 -10.55
N ASP A 490 -13.03 10.33 -11.35
CA ASP A 490 -12.18 10.42 -12.55
C ASP A 490 -10.68 10.39 -12.18
N VAL A 491 -10.29 11.09 -11.12
CA VAL A 491 -8.91 11.12 -10.62
C VAL A 491 -8.50 9.75 -10.08
N MET A 492 -9.40 9.11 -9.31
CA MET A 492 -9.15 7.76 -8.80
C MET A 492 -9.02 6.75 -9.96
N ARG A 493 -9.87 6.88 -10.99
CA ARG A 493 -9.85 6.01 -12.18
C ARG A 493 -8.57 6.19 -13.00
N GLU A 494 -8.13 7.43 -13.24
CA GLU A 494 -6.88 7.72 -13.94
C GLU A 494 -5.68 7.15 -13.17
N THR A 495 -5.65 7.37 -11.85
CA THR A 495 -4.61 6.83 -10.98
C THR A 495 -4.56 5.31 -11.05
N LEU A 496 -5.72 4.65 -10.96
CA LEU A 496 -5.80 3.19 -11.05
C LEU A 496 -5.32 2.67 -12.41
N LYS A 497 -5.75 3.29 -13.51
CA LYS A 497 -5.29 2.94 -14.87
C LYS A 497 -3.77 3.05 -15.00
N ARG A 498 -3.16 4.13 -14.48
CA ARG A 498 -1.69 4.29 -14.45
C ARG A 498 -1.01 3.17 -13.67
N LYS A 499 -1.60 2.71 -12.56
CA LYS A 499 -1.04 1.63 -11.73
C LYS A 499 -1.22 0.23 -12.32
N LEU A 500 -2.29 0.01 -13.08
CA LEU A 500 -2.59 -1.27 -13.76
C LEU A 500 -1.95 -1.37 -15.15
N GLY A 501 -1.56 -0.24 -15.75
CA GLY A 501 -0.96 -0.19 -17.08
C GLY A 501 0.40 -0.90 -17.15
N PRO A 502 0.78 -1.42 -18.34
CA PRO A 502 2.07 -2.07 -18.56
C PRO A 502 3.25 -1.08 -18.49
N LEU A 503 2.98 0.20 -18.74
CA LEU A 503 3.91 1.31 -18.54
C LEU A 503 3.79 1.77 -17.08
N ARG A 504 4.44 1.05 -16.16
CA ARG A 504 4.79 1.67 -14.89
C ARG A 504 5.74 2.80 -15.24
N ASP A 505 5.50 4.03 -14.75
CA ASP A 505 6.42 5.15 -14.93
C ASP A 505 7.81 4.75 -14.38
N GLU A 506 8.66 4.19 -15.24
CA GLU A 506 10.09 3.95 -15.03
C GLU A 506 10.87 5.28 -15.14
#